data_AF-A0A7C3KTW3-F1
#
_entry.id   AF-A0A7C3KTW3-F1
#
_cell.length_a   1.000
_cell.length_b   1.000
_cell.length_c   1.000
_cell.angle_alpha   90.00
_cell.angle_beta   90.00
_cell.angle_gamma   90.00
#
_symmetry.space_group_name_H-M   'P 1'
#
loop_
_entity.id
_entity.type
_entity.pdbx_description
1 polymer ?
#
loop_
_entity_poly.entity_id
_entity_poly.type
_entity_poly.pdbx_seq_one_letter_code
_entity_poly.pdbx_strand_id
1 'polypeptide(L)'
;MTIQIDLSPDLEAKLRAQAAARGKDLCSFAQEVLEKTAHGGETLGEILGPIRRDIEQSGMSDAELDSLIEQAIEGSRRDRKLKA
;
A
#
# COMPACT_ATOMS: atom_id res chain seq x y z
N MET A 1 2.13 1.95 -26.89
CA MET A 1 0.96 2.54 -27.59
C MET A 1 0.72 3.93 -27.00
N THR A 2 0.03 4.82 -27.72
CA THR A 2 -0.29 6.16 -27.19
C THR A 2 -1.80 6.28 -27.01
N ILE A 3 -2.22 6.74 -25.84
CA ILE A 3 -3.62 7.07 -25.53
C ILE A 3 -3.69 8.56 -25.19
N GLN A 4 -4.72 9.24 -25.68
CA GLN A 4 -5.02 10.62 -25.29
C GLN A 4 -6.19 10.61 -24.31
N ILE A 5 -6.03 11.30 -23.19
CA ILE A 5 -7.02 11.37 -22.12
C ILE A 5 -7.24 12.85 -21.81
N ASP A 6 -8.46 13.32 -21.96
CA ASP A 6 -8.84 14.66 -21.54
C ASP A 6 -9.05 14.67 -20.03
N LEU A 7 -8.27 15.47 -19.32
CA LEU A 7 -8.35 15.63 -17.87
C LEU A 7 -9.11 16.91 -17.54
N SER A 8 -9.92 16.87 -16.48
CA SER A 8 -10.42 18.12 -15.90
C SER A 8 -9.25 18.92 -15.32
N PRO A 9 -9.32 20.27 -15.32
CA PRO A 9 -8.25 21.11 -14.78
C PRO A 9 -7.88 20.75 -13.33
N ASP A 10 -8.88 20.41 -12.51
CA ASP A 10 -8.70 20.00 -11.12
C ASP A 10 -7.91 18.69 -10.98
N LEU A 11 -8.18 17.72 -11.86
CA LEU A 11 -7.49 16.43 -11.84
C LEU A 11 -6.05 16.58 -12.32
N GLU A 12 -5.82 17.36 -13.37
CA GLU A 12 -4.49 17.69 -13.87
C GLU A 12 -3.63 18.38 -12.80
N ALA A 13 -4.20 19.35 -12.07
CA ALA A 13 -3.52 20.04 -10.98
C ALA A 13 -3.12 19.09 -9.85
N LYS A 14 -4.01 18.16 -9.46
CA LYS A 14 -3.71 17.13 -8.45
C LYS A 14 -2.60 16.19 -8.90
N LEU A 15 -2.64 15.72 -10.15
CA LEU A 15 -1.61 14.84 -10.69
C LEU A 15 -0.24 15.53 -10.76
N ARG A 16 -0.19 16.81 -11.16
CA ARG A 16 1.06 17.59 -11.14
C ARG A 16 1.62 17.75 -9.74
N ALA A 17 0.79 18.04 -8.75
CA ALA A 17 1.23 18.16 -7.36
C ALA A 17 1.81 16.84 -6.84
N GLN A 18 1.16 15.71 -7.15
CA GLN A 18 1.65 14.38 -6.76
C GLN A 18 2.95 14.00 -7.48
N ALA A 19 3.07 14.32 -8.77
CA ALA A 19 4.28 14.10 -9.55
C ALA A 19 5.46 14.91 -8.97
N ALA A 20 5.24 16.20 -8.70
CA ALA A 20 6.25 17.08 -8.09
C ALA A 20 6.70 16.61 -6.71
N ALA A 21 5.76 16.17 -5.86
CA ALA A 21 6.07 15.61 -4.54
C ALA A 21 6.96 14.35 -4.60
N ARG A 22 6.96 13.66 -5.74
CA ARG A 22 7.78 12.46 -5.99
C ARG A 22 9.00 12.75 -6.88
N GLY A 23 9.25 14.00 -7.24
CA GLY A 23 10.34 14.40 -8.14
C GLY A 23 10.20 13.86 -9.56
N LYS A 24 8.97 13.61 -10.03
CA LYS A 24 8.66 13.07 -11.36
C LYS A 24 7.94 14.11 -12.22
N ASP A 25 8.08 14.02 -13.53
CA ASP A 25 7.22 14.74 -14.46
C ASP A 25 5.82 14.09 -14.54
N LEU A 26 4.86 14.86 -15.07
CA LEU A 26 3.46 14.44 -15.12
C LEU A 26 3.25 13.17 -15.94
N CYS A 27 3.94 13.01 -17.07
CA CYS A 27 3.76 11.85 -17.96
C CYS A 27 4.32 10.58 -17.32
N SER A 28 5.54 10.64 -16.77
CA SER A 28 6.14 9.51 -16.07
C SER A 28 5.32 9.07 -14.85
N PHE A 29 4.79 10.04 -14.10
CA PHE A 29 3.91 9.76 -12.97
C PHE A 29 2.58 9.13 -13.42
N ALA A 30 1.94 9.67 -14.46
CA ALA A 30 0.70 9.13 -15.00
C ALA A 30 0.89 7.70 -15.54
N GLN A 31 2.01 7.43 -16.22
CA GLN A 31 2.35 6.09 -16.69
C GLN A 31 2.50 5.11 -15.52
N GLU A 32 3.22 5.47 -14.46
CA GLU A 32 3.38 4.62 -13.27
C GLU A 32 2.03 4.30 -12.61
N VAL A 33 1.14 5.30 -12.51
CA VAL A 33 -0.21 5.11 -11.94
C VAL A 33 -1.01 4.14 -12.81
N LEU A 34 -1.01 4.33 -14.13
CA LEU A 34 -1.69 3.44 -15.07
C LEU A 34 -1.12 2.03 -15.04
N GLU A 35 0.20 1.87 -14.98
CA GLU A 35 0.85 0.57 -14.83
C GLU A 35 0.40 -0.10 -13.53
N LYS A 36 0.46 0.59 -12.39
CA LYS A 36 -0.01 0.04 -11.10
C LYS A 36 -1.47 -0.38 -11.13
N THR A 37 -2.34 0.43 -11.74
CA THR A 37 -3.76 0.08 -11.88
C THR A 37 -3.97 -1.09 -12.84
N ALA A 38 -3.27 -1.12 -13.97
CA ALA A 38 -3.39 -2.18 -14.98
C ALA A 38 -2.89 -3.54 -14.46
N HIS A 39 -1.87 -3.54 -13.59
CA HIS A 39 -1.37 -4.74 -12.94
C HIS A 39 -2.25 -5.20 -11.74
N GLY A 40 -3.35 -4.50 -11.44
CA GLY A 40 -4.31 -4.90 -10.42
C GLY A 40 -4.01 -4.41 -9.00
N GLY A 41 -3.04 -3.50 -8.83
CA GLY A 41 -2.49 -3.15 -7.52
C GLY A 41 -1.71 -4.31 -6.89
N GLU A 42 -0.93 -4.03 -5.86
CA GLU A 42 -0.33 -5.12 -5.08
C GLU A 42 -1.46 -5.89 -4.38
N THR A 43 -1.56 -7.18 -4.65
CA THR A 43 -2.47 -8.06 -3.93
C THR A 43 -2.10 -8.08 -2.45
N LEU A 44 -3.06 -8.38 -1.57
CA LEU A 44 -2.75 -8.52 -0.14
C LEU A 44 -1.61 -9.53 0.10
N GLY A 45 -1.50 -10.56 -0.74
CA GLY A 45 -0.39 -11.52 -0.70
C GLY A 45 0.97 -10.91 -1.06
N GLU A 46 1.03 -10.01 -2.03
CA GLU A 46 2.26 -9.28 -2.39
C GLU A 46 2.64 -8.28 -1.30
N ILE A 47 1.67 -7.56 -0.74
CA ILE A 47 1.87 -6.64 0.37
C ILE A 47 2.42 -7.38 1.60
N LEU A 48 1.87 -8.55 1.92
CA LEU A 48 2.29 -9.37 3.06
C LEU A 48 3.51 -10.26 2.75
N GLY A 49 4.00 -10.28 1.51
CA GLY A 49 5.10 -11.12 1.08
C GLY A 49 6.39 -10.96 1.92
N PRO A 50 6.84 -9.73 2.24
CA PRO A 50 7.97 -9.51 3.15
C PRO A 50 7.73 -10.08 4.54
N ILE A 51 6.55 -9.83 5.12
CA ILE A 51 6.18 -10.30 6.47
C ILE A 51 6.16 -11.83 6.53
N ARG A 52 5.61 -12.49 5.51
CA ARG A 52 5.61 -13.96 5.44
C ARG A 52 7.03 -14.52 5.42
N ARG A 53 7.96 -13.89 4.68
CA ARG A 53 9.37 -14.31 4.67
C ARG A 53 10.04 -14.12 6.02
N ASP A 54 9.78 -13.02 6.70
CA ASP A 54 10.36 -12.75 8.03
C ASP A 54 9.86 -13.76 9.07
N ILE A 55 8.57 -14.15 8.99
CA ILE A 55 7.98 -15.19 9.84
C ILE A 55 8.63 -16.55 9.55
N GLU A 56 8.73 -16.95 8.28
CA GLU A 56 9.39 -18.20 7.87
C GLU A 56 10.85 -18.25 8.35
N GLN A 57 11.58 -17.14 8.24
CA GLN A 57 12.97 -17.04 8.70
C GLN A 57 13.11 -17.04 10.23
N SER A 58 12.11 -16.55 10.95
CA SER A 58 12.11 -16.55 12.42
C SER A 58 12.01 -17.95 13.02
N GLY A 59 11.57 -18.95 12.24
CA GLY A 59 11.33 -20.30 12.73
C GLY A 59 10.13 -20.42 13.68
N MET A 60 9.31 -19.38 13.77
CA MET A 60 8.09 -19.33 14.58
C MET A 60 7.08 -20.36 14.06
N SER A 61 6.48 -21.12 14.97
CA SER A 61 5.38 -22.01 14.64
C SER A 61 4.08 -21.23 14.40
N ASP A 62 3.15 -21.83 13.65
CA ASP A 62 1.84 -21.20 13.38
C ASP A 62 1.09 -20.84 14.67
N ALA A 63 1.17 -21.69 15.71
CA ALA A 63 0.53 -21.43 16.99
C ALA A 63 1.15 -20.22 17.73
N GLU A 64 2.45 -20.01 17.61
CA GLU A 64 3.13 -18.85 18.19
C GLU A 64 2.77 -17.57 17.43
N LEU A 65 2.65 -17.66 16.09
CA LEU A 65 2.19 -16.56 15.26
C LEU A 65 0.76 -16.15 15.59
N ASP A 66 -0.15 -17.11 15.71
CA ASP A 66 -1.54 -16.86 16.07
C ASP A 66 -1.65 -16.16 17.43
N SER A 67 -0.91 -16.66 18.44
CA SER A 67 -0.86 -16.05 19.75
C SER A 67 -0.32 -14.61 19.72
N LEU A 68 0.71 -14.36 18.92
CA LEU A 68 1.29 -13.02 18.76
C LEU A 68 0.27 -12.04 18.15
N ILE A 69 -0.47 -12.48 17.13
CA ILE A 69 -1.48 -11.66 16.46
C ILE A 69 -2.64 -11.35 17.42
N GLU A 70 -3.14 -12.34 18.16
CA GLU A 70 -4.22 -12.14 19.13
C GLU A 70 -3.84 -11.11 20.20
N GLN A 71 -2.64 -11.22 20.78
CA GLN A 71 -2.14 -10.26 21.77
C GLN A 71 -2.06 -8.83 21.21
N ALA A 72 -1.59 -8.67 19.97
CA ALA A 72 -1.52 -7.36 19.32
C ALA A 72 -2.92 -6.75 19.08
N ILE A 73 -3.90 -7.56 18.65
CA ILE A 73 -5.29 -7.13 18.44
C ILE A 73 -5.91 -6.67 19.76
N GLU A 74 -5.72 -7.43 20.83
CA GLU A 74 -6.22 -7.09 22.16
C GLU A 74 -5.60 -5.80 22.69
N GLY A 75 -4.28 -5.62 22.51
CA GLY A 75 -3.58 -4.38 22.84
C GLY A 75 -4.19 -3.17 22.12
N SER A 76 -4.35 -3.27 20.79
CA SER A 76 -4.96 -2.21 19.98
C SER A 76 -6.39 -1.87 20.42
N ARG A 77 -7.19 -2.88 20.78
CA ARG A 77 -8.56 -2.68 21.30
C ARG A 77 -8.55 -1.97 22.65
N ARG A 78 -7.63 -2.31 23.55
CA ARG A 78 -7.47 -1.61 24.84
C ARG A 78 -7.08 -0.15 24.64
N ASP A 79 -6.11 0.12 23.76
CA ASP A 79 -5.66 1.49 23.48
C ASP A 79 -6.77 2.37 22.91
N ARG A 80 -7.63 1.82 22.02
CA ARG A 80 -8.80 2.55 21.52
C ARG A 80 -9.82 2.87 22.61
N LYS A 81 -10.03 1.95 23.56
CA LYS A 81 -10.93 2.17 24.70
C LYS A 81 -10.41 3.20 25.70
N LEU A 82 -9.09 3.32 25.86
CA LEU A 82 -8.46 4.30 26.75
C LEU A 82 -8.44 5.72 26.17
N LYS A 83 -8.58 5.85 24.84
CA LYS A 83 -8.60 7.14 24.11
C LYS A 83 -9.99 7.68 23.80
N ALA A 84 -11.04 6.91 24.10
CA ALA A 84 -12.45 7.28 23.94
C ALA A 84 -13.02 7.75 25.28
#